data_AF-A0A7Z9XFC3-F1
#
_entry.id   AF-A0A7Z9XFC3-F1
#
_cell.length_a   1.000
_cell.length_b   1.000
_cell.length_c   1.000
_cell.angle_alpha   90.00
_cell.angle_beta   90.00
_cell.angle_gamma   90.00
#
_symmetry.space_group_name_H-M   'P 1'
#
loop_
_entity.id
_entity.type
_entity.pdbx_description
1 polymer ?
#
loop_
_entity_poly.entity_id
_entity_poly.type
_entity_poly.pdbx_seq_one_letter_code
_entity_poly.pdbx_strand_id
1 'polypeptide(L)' 'MQLARFLGILVVFGAPGIIGGGLFYHLFHSWVAVWLYEAVLVCGAFTVAYRAAGKPATNAH' A
#
# COMPACT_ATOMS: atom_id res chain seq x y z
N MET A 1 6.08 6.06 -17.98
CA MET A 1 5.62 4.75 -17.48
C MET A 1 5.87 4.52 -15.97
N GLN A 2 6.81 5.23 -15.31
CA GLN A 2 7.07 5.07 -13.87
C GLN A 2 6.00 5.74 -12.98
N LEU A 3 5.50 6.91 -13.38
CA LEU A 3 4.47 7.65 -12.64
C LEU A 3 3.15 6.87 -12.53
N ALA A 4 2.67 6.28 -13.62
CA ALA A 4 1.46 5.45 -13.61
C ALA A 4 1.56 4.23 -12.67
N ARG A 5 2.76 3.64 -12.54
CA ARG A 5 3.03 2.50 -11.63
C ARG A 5 3.02 2.95 -10.18
N PHE A 6 3.63 4.09 -9.89
CA PHE A 6 3.61 4.70 -8.55
C PHE A 6 2.19 5.14 -8.15
N LEU A 7 1.42 5.74 -9.06
CA LEU A 7 0.01 6.06 -8.83
C LEU A 7 -0.84 4.81 -8.61
N GLY A 8 -0.61 3.73 -9.36
CA GLY A 8 -1.31 2.46 -9.16
C GLY A 8 -1.06 1.88 -7.77
N ILE A 9 0.20 1.87 -7.31
CA ILE A 9 0.56 1.43 -5.95
C ILE A 9 -0.08 2.37 -4.91
N LEU A 10 -0.01 3.68 -5.10
CA LEU A 10 -0.59 4.66 -4.19
C LEU A 10 -2.11 4.49 -4.04
N VAL A 11 -2.83 4.22 -5.14
CA VAL A 11 -4.29 4.02 -5.10
C VAL A 11 -4.65 2.68 -4.46
N VAL A 12 -3.96 1.60 -4.83
CA VAL A 12 -4.24 0.24 -4.32
C VAL A 12 -3.96 0.13 -2.82
N PHE A 13 -2.94 0.81 -2.30
CA PHE A 13 -2.62 0.77 -0.87
C PHE A 13 -3.21 1.96 -0.09
N GLY A 14 -3.37 3.13 -0.71
CA GLY A 14 -3.91 4.33 -0.05
C GLY A 14 -5.40 4.22 0.27
N ALA A 15 -6.22 3.70 -0.64
CA ALA A 15 -7.66 3.52 -0.40
C ALA A 15 -7.96 2.59 0.80
N PRO A 16 -7.38 1.37 0.89
CA PRO A 16 -7.57 0.52 2.06
C PRO A 16 -6.85 1.03 3.31
N GLY A 17 -5.84 1.89 3.20
CA GLY A 17 -5.27 2.60 4.36
C GLY A 17 -6.28 3.55 5.01
N ILE A 18 -6.95 4.38 4.21
CA ILE A 18 -7.94 5.36 4.70
C ILE A 18 -9.19 4.65 5.24
N ILE A 19 -9.75 3.71 4.46
CA ILE A 19 -10.99 3.00 4.84
C ILE A 19 -10.72 2.01 5.96
N GLY A 20 -9.61 1.27 5.87
CA GLY A 20 -9.26 0.24 6.85
C GLY A 20 -8.83 0.82 8.19
N GLY A 21 -8.11 1.95 8.24
CA GLY A 21 -7.75 2.59 9.50
C GLY A 21 -8.98 2.97 10.34
N GLY A 22 -9.98 3.59 9.71
CA GLY A 22 -11.26 3.91 10.37
C GLY A 22 -12.06 2.67 10.77
N LEU A 23 -12.07 1.63 9.93
CA LEU A 23 -12.77 0.37 10.21
C LEU A 23 -12.14 -0.38 11.41
N PHE A 24 -10.82 -0.52 11.44
CA PHE A 24 -10.10 -1.19 12.53
C PHE A 24 -10.24 -0.42 13.84
N TYR A 25 -10.25 0.92 13.79
CA TYR A 25 -10.53 1.72 14.97
C TYR A 25 -11.96 1.48 15.50
N HIS A 26 -12.95 1.42 14.61
CA HIS A 26 -14.34 1.21 15.02
C HIS A 26 -14.59 -0.21 15.57
N LEU A 27 -13.95 -1.23 15.01
CA LEU A 27 -14.12 -2.62 15.47
C LEU A 27 -13.39 -2.92 16.78
N PHE A 28 -12.17 -2.43 16.95
CA PHE A 28 -11.33 -2.79 18.09
C PHE A 28 -11.24 -1.69 19.16
N HIS A 29 -11.75 -0.49 18.87
CA HIS A 29 -11.68 0.69 19.75
C HIS A 29 -10.26 0.97 20.27
N SER A 30 -9.24 0.51 19.53
CA SER A 30 -7.85 0.52 19.95
C SER A 30 -6.97 1.07 18.84
N TRP A 31 -6.25 2.14 19.17
CA TRP A 31 -5.26 2.75 18.28
C TRP A 31 -4.10 1.81 17.93
N VAL A 32 -3.81 0.82 18.78
CA VAL A 32 -2.76 -0.18 18.52
C VAL A 32 -3.14 -1.07 17.33
N ALA A 33 -4.42 -1.43 17.20
CA ALA A 33 -4.90 -2.25 16.10
C ALA A 33 -4.80 -1.51 14.75
N VAL A 34 -5.09 -0.19 14.76
CA VAL A 34 -4.93 0.68 13.59
C VAL A 34 -3.47 0.75 13.16
N TRP A 35 -2.56 1.00 14.12
CA TRP A 35 -1.12 1.06 13.85
C TRP A 35 -0.55 -0.24 13.29
N LEU A 36 -1.00 -1.39 13.81
CA LEU A 36 -0.58 -2.70 13.29
C LEU A 36 -1.10 -2.93 11.87
N TYR A 37 -2.37 -2.60 11.60
CA TYR A 37 -2.95 -2.70 10.27
C TYR A 37 -2.20 -1.82 9.26
N GLU A 38 -1.92 -0.56 9.62
CA GLU A 38 -1.21 0.39 8.77
C GLU A 38 0.24 -0.05 8.51
N ALA A 39 0.93 -0.60 9.52
CA ALA A 39 2.28 -1.15 9.38
C ALA A 39 2.34 -2.31 8.37
N VAL A 40 1.38 -3.25 8.42
CA VAL A 40 1.30 -4.36 7.46
C VAL A 40 1.06 -3.83 6.04
N LEU A 41 0.20 -2.82 5.91
CA LEU A 41 -0.13 -2.19 4.64
C LEU A 41 1.08 -1.51 4.00
N VAL A 42 1.84 -0.75 4.79
CA VAL A 42 3.09 -0.10 4.35
C VAL A 42 4.14 -1.15 3.99
N CYS A 43 4.33 -2.19 4.79
CA CYS A 43 5.25 -3.29 4.46
C CYS A 43 4.89 -4.00 3.15
N GLY A 44 3.60 -4.22 2.90
CA GLY A 44 3.10 -4.78 1.64
C GLY A 44 3.37 -3.86 0.45
N ALA A 45 3.07 -2.57 0.60
CA ALA A 45 3.33 -1.55 -0.42
C ALA A 45 4.82 -1.46 -0.74
N PHE A 46 5.68 -1.48 0.27
CA PHE A 46 7.13 -1.49 0.12
C PHE A 46 7.56 -2.74 -0.63
N THR A 47 7.16 -3.94 -0.20
CA THR A 47 7.53 -5.20 -0.87
C THR A 47 7.12 -5.21 -2.35
N VAL A 48 5.91 -4.76 -2.66
CA VAL A 48 5.43 -4.64 -4.04
C VAL A 48 6.24 -3.61 -4.82
N ALA A 49 6.55 -2.45 -4.22
CA ALA A 49 7.38 -1.42 -4.84
C ALA A 49 8.81 -1.92 -5.12
N TYR A 50 9.45 -2.63 -4.19
CA TYR A 50 10.78 -3.23 -4.38
C TYR A 50 10.77 -4.26 -5.50
N ARG A 51 9.76 -5.13 -5.55
CA ARG A 51 9.62 -6.11 -6.64
C ARG A 51 9.32 -5.43 -7.97
N ALA A 52 8.57 -4.34 -7.96
CA ALA A 52 8.26 -3.56 -9.16
C ALA A 52 9.48 -2.75 -9.65
N ALA A 53 10.37 -2.32 -8.75
CA ALA A 53 11.60 -1.60 -9.06
C ALA A 53 12.69 -2.53 -9.65
N GLY A 54 12.73 -3.81 -9.24
CA GLY A 54 13.66 -4.80 -9.77
C GLY A 54 13.35 -5.31 -11.19
N LYS A 55 12.18 -4.99 -11.75
CA LYS A 55 11.83 -5.30 -13.16
C LYS A 55 12.08 -4.07 -14.03
N PRO A 56 13.23 -3.97 -14.74
CA PRO A 56 13.39 -2.96 -15.77
C PRO A 56 12.24 -3.13 -16.76
N ALA A 57 11.60 -2.03 -17.13
CA ALA A 57 10.61 -2.03 -18.20
C ALA A 57 11.32 -2.57 -19.45
N THR A 58 11.02 -3.82 -19.83
CA THR A 58 11.37 -4.31 -21.15
C THR A 58 10.66 -3.37 -22.12
N ASN A 59 11.46 -2.59 -22.84
CA ASN A 59 10.98 -1.71 -23.88
C ASN A 59 10.29 -2.59 -24.92
N ALA A 60 8.96 -2.65 -24.89
CA ALA A 60 8.19 -3.17 -25.98
C ALA A 60 8.31 -2.14 -27.11
N HIS A 61 9.19 -2.46 -28.05
CA HIS A 61 9.27 -1.88 -29.38
C HIS A 61 7.95 -2.01 -30.13
#